data_AF-A0A382GWU2-F1
#
_entry.id   AF-A0A382GWU2-F1
#
_cell.length_a   1.000
_cell.length_b   1.000
_cell.length_c   1.000
_cell.angle_alpha   90.00
_cell.angle_beta   90.00
_cell.angle_gamma   90.00
#
_symmetry.space_group_name_H-M   'P 1'
#
loop_
_entity.id
_entity.type
_entity.pdbx_description
1 polymer ?
#
loop_
_entity_poly.entity_id
_entity_poly.type
_entity_poly.pdbx_seq_one_letter_code
_entity_poly.pdbx_strand_id
1 'polypeptide(L)'
;VDSFLEISESKCESLLKENNSILIPHGTLIAQMKQEQIESIQTPIFGNKHILGWESDRLLKEQLMKEAKFDVPKSISSPKEIESLIIAKRHGAAGGKGYFLASTEEEYNKKRDVLINQGLISGDSDLYLQEYYSGVLAYLQFFYSPLEKEIEFFGVDKRHESDIDGLARIPAENQLKSNDVPSFNVIANSPLVLRESLLDNVYTMGENFVEASAKIVPPGMNGPFCIEGVYDQNAQFKVFEFSARIVAGTNMYVNGSPYTTFMYNEPMSMGRRIAREIKKAEEQNKIGVIVT
;
A
#
# COMPACT_ATOMS: atom_id res chain seq x y z
N VAL A 1 12.82 9.16 -18.29
CA VAL A 1 12.03 10.31 -17.83
C VAL A 1 12.59 10.76 -16.50
N ASP A 2 12.71 12.06 -16.28
CA ASP A 2 13.14 12.63 -15.00
C ASP A 2 11.94 12.80 -14.03
N SER A 3 10.73 12.91 -14.59
CA SER A 3 9.44 12.87 -13.90
C SER A 3 8.46 11.91 -14.57
N PHE A 4 7.59 11.24 -13.78
CA PHE A 4 6.50 10.43 -14.34
C PHE A 4 5.51 11.24 -15.18
N LEU A 5 5.46 12.57 -15.01
CA LEU A 5 4.65 13.46 -15.84
C LEU A 5 5.08 13.45 -17.32
N GLU A 6 6.35 13.16 -17.61
CA GLU A 6 6.86 13.10 -18.98
C GLU A 6 6.29 11.93 -19.77
N ILE A 7 5.72 10.91 -19.11
CA ILE A 7 5.09 9.76 -19.78
C ILE A 7 3.88 10.22 -20.61
N SER A 8 3.18 11.27 -20.16
CA SER A 8 2.04 11.86 -20.86
C SER A 8 2.46 12.90 -21.91
N GLU A 9 3.76 13.14 -22.12
CA GLU A 9 4.22 14.00 -23.21
C GLU A 9 4.20 13.28 -24.55
N SER A 10 3.86 14.02 -25.62
CA SER A 10 3.66 13.47 -26.97
C SER A 10 4.83 12.61 -27.48
N LYS A 11 6.07 12.97 -27.12
CA LYS A 11 7.27 12.22 -27.48
C LYS A 11 7.30 10.84 -26.81
N CYS A 12 7.04 10.77 -25.51
CA CYS A 12 7.03 9.52 -24.76
C CYS A 12 5.84 8.66 -25.16
N GLU A 13 4.66 9.26 -25.30
CA GLU A 13 3.44 8.56 -25.72
C GLU A 13 3.63 7.91 -27.11
N SER A 14 4.21 8.64 -28.06
CA SER A 14 4.51 8.11 -29.41
C SER A 14 5.47 6.92 -29.33
N LEU A 15 6.55 7.04 -28.56
CA LEU A 15 7.52 5.95 -28.39
C LEU A 15 6.89 4.71 -27.75
N LEU A 16 6.10 4.89 -26.69
CA LEU A 16 5.41 3.78 -26.02
C LEU A 16 4.43 3.08 -26.95
N LYS A 17 3.68 3.85 -27.74
CA LYS A 17 2.74 3.34 -28.73
C LYS A 17 3.42 2.59 -29.87
N GLU A 18 4.50 3.14 -30.43
CA GLU A 18 5.30 2.49 -31.49
C GLU A 18 5.88 1.15 -31.05
N ASN A 19 6.14 0.99 -29.75
CA ASN A 19 6.69 -0.24 -29.17
C ASN A 19 5.63 -1.16 -28.56
N ASN A 20 4.32 -0.88 -28.74
CA ASN A 20 3.22 -1.64 -28.14
C ASN A 20 3.40 -1.84 -26.62
N SER A 21 3.83 -0.79 -25.93
CA SER A 21 4.20 -0.87 -24.51
C SER A 21 2.98 -0.97 -23.61
N ILE A 22 3.11 -1.74 -22.53
CA ILE A 22 2.18 -1.76 -21.39
C ILE A 22 2.93 -1.22 -20.18
N LEU A 23 2.35 -0.23 -19.51
CA LEU A 23 2.92 0.37 -18.31
C LEU A 23 2.56 -0.48 -17.08
N ILE A 24 3.54 -0.71 -16.21
CA ILE A 24 3.34 -1.40 -14.94
C ILE A 24 3.35 -0.36 -13.82
N PRO A 25 2.22 -0.07 -13.16
CA PRO A 25 2.15 0.97 -12.14
C PRO A 25 2.85 0.54 -10.86
N HIS A 26 3.62 1.45 -10.26
CA HIS A 26 4.26 1.26 -8.96
C HIS A 26 4.18 2.55 -8.12
N GLY A 27 4.59 2.49 -6.84
CA GLY A 27 4.34 3.56 -5.86
C GLY A 27 4.79 4.96 -6.28
N THR A 28 5.88 5.09 -7.04
CA THR A 28 6.38 6.40 -7.51
C THR A 28 5.44 7.08 -8.50
N LEU A 29 4.74 6.32 -9.35
CA LEU A 29 3.73 6.86 -10.28
C LEU A 29 2.63 7.58 -9.48
N ILE A 30 2.09 6.90 -8.47
CA ILE A 30 1.04 7.41 -7.57
C ILE A 30 1.53 8.61 -6.76
N ALA A 31 2.80 8.61 -6.34
CA ALA A 31 3.38 9.68 -5.55
C ALA A 31 3.61 10.97 -6.36
N GLN A 32 3.79 10.87 -7.68
CA GLN A 32 4.11 12.02 -8.55
C GLN A 32 2.93 12.52 -9.38
N MET A 33 1.89 11.71 -9.58
CA MET A 33 0.76 12.04 -10.44
C MET A 33 -0.56 12.05 -9.65
N LYS A 34 -1.42 13.01 -9.96
CA LYS A 34 -2.80 13.02 -9.50
C LYS A 34 -3.65 12.01 -10.26
N GLN A 35 -4.79 11.63 -9.70
CA GLN A 35 -5.69 10.65 -10.32
C GLN A 35 -6.09 11.04 -11.74
N GLU A 36 -6.43 12.30 -11.98
CA GLU A 36 -6.84 12.77 -13.31
C GLU A 36 -5.71 12.64 -14.33
N GLN A 37 -4.46 12.82 -13.88
CA GLN A 37 -3.28 12.65 -14.73
C GLN A 37 -3.04 11.18 -15.06
N ILE A 38 -3.20 10.27 -14.08
CA ILE A 38 -3.09 8.82 -14.29
C ILE A 38 -4.18 8.33 -15.27
N GLU A 39 -5.42 8.78 -15.09
CA GLU A 39 -6.54 8.39 -15.96
C GLU A 39 -6.38 8.92 -17.39
N SER A 40 -5.68 10.05 -17.57
CA SER A 40 -5.40 10.63 -18.88
C SER A 40 -4.36 9.86 -19.72
N ILE A 41 -3.59 8.95 -19.09
CA ILE A 41 -2.56 8.15 -19.79
C ILE A 41 -3.23 7.27 -20.86
N GLN A 42 -2.78 7.43 -22.10
CA GLN A 42 -3.28 6.69 -23.26
C GLN A 42 -2.60 5.34 -23.44
N THR A 43 -1.36 5.20 -22.97
CA THR A 43 -0.65 3.92 -22.99
C THR A 43 -1.35 2.93 -22.04
N PRO A 44 -1.65 1.70 -22.47
CA PRO A 44 -2.29 0.71 -21.62
C PRO A 44 -1.54 0.50 -20.29
N ILE A 45 -2.26 0.57 -19.18
CA ILE A 45 -1.71 0.31 -17.84
C ILE A 45 -2.16 -1.07 -17.40
N PHE A 46 -1.22 -1.94 -17.04
CA PHE A 46 -1.54 -3.22 -16.41
C PHE A 46 -2.21 -2.99 -15.05
N GLY A 47 -3.37 -3.62 -14.85
CA GLY A 47 -4.20 -3.38 -13.66
C GLY A 47 -5.38 -2.46 -13.96
N ASN A 48 -5.92 -1.86 -12.90
CA ASN A 48 -7.05 -0.94 -12.96
C ASN A 48 -6.59 0.48 -12.56
N LYS A 49 -6.49 1.42 -13.51
CA LYS A 49 -6.03 2.77 -13.21
C LYS A 49 -6.99 3.57 -12.31
N HIS A 50 -8.25 3.18 -12.24
CA HIS A 50 -9.24 3.84 -11.38
C HIS A 50 -9.03 3.51 -9.89
N ILE A 51 -8.63 2.28 -9.56
CA ILE A 51 -8.41 1.88 -8.16
C ILE A 51 -7.17 2.55 -7.54
N LEU A 52 -6.26 3.05 -8.37
CA LEU A 52 -5.08 3.79 -7.93
C LEU A 52 -5.45 5.11 -7.23
N GLY A 53 -6.54 5.76 -7.65
CA GLY A 53 -7.07 6.96 -6.99
C GLY A 53 -7.63 6.64 -5.61
N TRP A 54 -8.33 5.51 -5.49
CA TRP A 54 -8.85 4.99 -4.22
C TRP A 54 -7.76 4.65 -3.22
N GLU A 55 -6.59 4.21 -3.68
CA GLU A 55 -5.42 4.02 -2.83
C GLU A 55 -4.88 5.34 -2.26
N SER A 56 -4.98 6.44 -3.02
CA SER A 56 -4.36 7.73 -2.65
C SER A 56 -5.24 8.56 -1.71
N ASP A 57 -6.55 8.42 -1.81
CA ASP A 57 -7.55 9.10 -0.97
C ASP A 57 -7.90 8.26 0.26
N ARG A 58 -7.81 8.86 1.45
CA ARG A 58 -8.02 8.15 2.73
C ARG A 58 -9.47 7.78 2.98
N LEU A 59 -10.43 8.60 2.55
CA LEU A 59 -11.85 8.36 2.73
C LEU A 59 -12.33 7.25 1.78
N LEU A 60 -11.91 7.31 0.52
CA LEU A 60 -12.19 6.25 -0.45
C LEU A 60 -11.54 4.93 -0.04
N LYS A 61 -10.30 4.97 0.46
CA LYS A 61 -9.61 3.81 1.02
C LYS A 61 -10.40 3.18 2.16
N GLU A 62 -10.82 3.98 3.14
CA GLU A 62 -11.64 3.51 4.26
C GLU A 62 -12.97 2.90 3.79
N GLN A 63 -13.63 3.52 2.80
CA GLN A 63 -14.86 3.00 2.20
C GLN A 63 -14.65 1.62 1.58
N LEU A 64 -13.60 1.43 0.77
CA LEU A 64 -13.31 0.15 0.14
C LEU A 64 -12.91 -0.92 1.17
N MET A 65 -12.13 -0.57 2.20
CA MET A 65 -11.78 -1.52 3.26
C MET A 65 -13.00 -1.97 4.06
N LYS A 66 -13.96 -1.07 4.33
CA LYS A 66 -15.23 -1.43 4.98
C LYS A 66 -16.10 -2.33 4.10
N GLU A 67 -16.17 -2.06 2.80
CA GLU A 67 -16.87 -2.97 1.86
C GLU A 67 -16.20 -4.35 1.81
N ALA A 68 -14.87 -4.40 1.86
CA ALA A 68 -14.09 -5.64 1.96
C ALA A 68 -14.19 -6.32 3.34
N LYS A 69 -15.05 -5.81 4.25
CA LYS A 69 -15.30 -6.36 5.58
C LYS A 69 -14.03 -6.48 6.44
N PHE A 70 -13.06 -5.59 6.22
CA PHE A 70 -11.85 -5.56 7.03
C PHE A 70 -12.14 -5.01 8.43
N ASP A 71 -11.47 -5.57 9.44
CA ASP A 71 -11.35 -4.95 10.76
C ASP A 71 -10.36 -3.79 10.65
N VAL A 72 -10.89 -2.57 10.52
CA VAL A 72 -10.11 -1.35 10.35
C VAL A 72 -10.05 -0.56 11.67
N PRO A 73 -8.92 0.06 12.00
CA PRO A 73 -8.85 0.97 13.13
C PRO A 73 -9.82 2.15 12.97
N LYS A 74 -10.45 2.57 14.08
CA LYS A 74 -11.43 3.65 14.10
C LYS A 74 -10.79 4.98 13.68
N SER A 75 -11.47 5.73 12.81
CA SER A 75 -11.13 7.11 12.48
C SER A 75 -11.54 8.07 13.58
N ILE A 76 -10.70 9.07 13.84
CA ILE A 76 -10.95 10.12 14.84
C ILE A 76 -11.25 11.42 14.10
N SER A 77 -12.38 12.04 14.41
CA SER A 77 -12.89 13.14 13.58
C SER A 77 -12.16 14.47 13.84
N SER A 78 -11.63 14.65 15.05
CA SER A 78 -10.88 15.84 15.43
C SER A 78 -9.88 15.58 16.56
N PRO A 79 -8.83 16.41 16.70
CA PRO A 79 -7.87 16.29 17.80
C PRO A 79 -8.49 16.32 19.21
N LYS A 80 -9.66 16.95 19.36
CA LYS A 80 -10.41 17.05 20.62
C LYS A 80 -10.99 15.72 21.08
N GLU A 81 -11.14 14.76 20.17
CA GLU A 81 -11.70 13.43 20.44
C GLU A 81 -10.61 12.37 20.71
N ILE A 82 -9.34 12.81 20.89
CA ILE A 82 -8.24 11.90 21.22
C ILE A 82 -8.39 11.44 22.68
N GLU A 83 -8.86 10.21 22.84
CA GLU A 83 -9.03 9.53 24.14
C GLU A 83 -8.03 8.37 24.36
N SER A 84 -7.26 8.02 23.33
CA SER A 84 -6.30 6.91 23.35
C SER A 84 -5.12 7.20 22.40
N LEU A 85 -4.18 6.26 22.29
CA LEU A 85 -3.06 6.39 21.36
C LEU A 85 -3.58 6.36 19.91
N ILE A 86 -3.29 7.42 19.17
CA ILE A 86 -3.63 7.58 17.75
C ILE A 86 -2.36 7.71 16.91
N ILE A 87 -2.51 7.49 15.62
CA ILE A 87 -1.56 7.88 14.59
C ILE A 87 -2.20 8.94 13.68
N ALA A 88 -1.50 10.05 13.51
CA ALA A 88 -1.83 11.07 12.52
C ALA A 88 -1.06 10.75 11.23
N LYS A 89 -1.80 10.53 10.14
CA LYS A 89 -1.28 10.08 8.85
C LYS A 89 -1.48 11.16 7.80
N ARG A 90 -0.46 11.43 6.98
CA ARG A 90 -0.62 12.28 5.79
C ARG A 90 -1.41 11.57 4.69
N HIS A 91 -2.15 12.37 3.92
CA HIS A 91 -2.77 11.93 2.67
C HIS A 91 -1.72 11.52 1.61
N GLY A 92 -2.08 10.58 0.74
CA GLY A 92 -1.23 10.11 -0.37
C GLY A 92 -0.11 9.13 0.02
N ALA A 93 0.67 8.72 -1.00
CA ALA A 93 1.75 7.73 -0.90
C ALA A 93 3.08 8.36 -0.42
N ALA A 94 3.09 8.97 0.77
CA ALA A 94 4.25 9.67 1.33
C ALA A 94 5.27 8.76 2.04
N GLY A 95 5.08 7.44 2.02
CA GLY A 95 6.00 6.47 2.63
C GLY A 95 6.19 6.65 4.14
N GLY A 96 5.16 7.10 4.85
CA GLY A 96 5.18 7.31 6.32
C GLY A 96 5.92 8.56 6.80
N LYS A 97 6.50 9.36 5.90
CA LYS A 97 7.16 10.63 6.27
C LYS A 97 6.14 11.67 6.73
N GLY A 98 6.34 12.21 7.94
CA GLY A 98 5.45 13.21 8.56
C GLY A 98 4.23 12.59 9.27
N TYR A 99 4.28 11.27 9.53
CA TYR A 99 3.32 10.60 10.40
C TYR A 99 3.81 10.74 11.84
N PHE A 100 2.90 10.78 12.80
CA PHE A 100 3.27 10.85 14.22
C PHE A 100 2.19 10.25 15.11
N LEU A 101 2.60 9.80 16.29
CA LEU A 101 1.69 9.31 17.32
C LEU A 101 1.29 10.43 18.28
N ALA A 102 0.10 10.36 18.86
CA ALA A 102 -0.32 11.21 19.97
C ALA A 102 -1.32 10.46 20.85
N SER A 103 -1.37 10.79 22.15
CA SER A 103 -2.35 10.24 23.09
C SER A 103 -3.28 11.31 23.68
N THR A 104 -3.03 12.59 23.35
CA THR A 104 -3.84 13.74 23.80
C THR A 104 -3.87 14.82 22.72
N GLU A 105 -4.86 15.72 22.81
CA GLU A 105 -4.95 16.92 21.95
C GLU A 105 -3.69 17.81 22.08
N GLU A 106 -3.16 17.97 23.28
CA GLU A 106 -1.96 18.79 23.54
C GLU A 106 -0.72 18.20 22.82
N GLU A 107 -0.50 16.89 22.97
CA GLU A 107 0.60 16.20 22.30
C GLU A 107 0.46 16.26 20.77
N TYR A 108 -0.76 16.09 20.27
CA TYR A 108 -1.06 16.22 18.86
C TYR A 108 -0.68 17.62 18.34
N ASN A 109 -1.17 18.68 18.98
CA ASN A 109 -0.90 20.06 18.57
C ASN A 109 0.61 20.36 18.59
N LYS A 110 1.32 19.95 19.66
CA LYS A 110 2.78 20.13 19.77
C LYS A 110 3.51 19.48 18.59
N LYS A 111 3.20 18.22 18.28
CA LYS A 111 3.88 17.48 17.20
C LYS A 111 3.51 18.02 15.82
N ARG A 112 2.24 18.34 15.58
CA ARG A 112 1.78 19.00 14.36
C ARG A 112 2.53 20.30 14.12
N ASP A 113 2.63 21.17 15.11
CA ASP A 113 3.26 22.48 14.96
C ASP A 113 4.76 22.37 14.65
N VAL A 114 5.45 21.36 15.22
CA VAL A 114 6.83 21.03 14.84
C VAL A 114 6.92 20.68 13.35
N LEU A 115 6.02 19.83 12.85
CA LEU A 115 6.03 19.42 11.44
C LEU A 115 5.64 20.56 10.48
N ILE A 116 4.76 21.48 10.91
CA ILE A 116 4.46 22.71 10.17
C ILE A 116 5.70 23.59 10.07
N ASN A 117 6.41 23.80 11.18
CA ASN A 117 7.64 24.60 11.21
C ASN A 117 8.76 23.99 10.36
N GLN A 118 8.77 22.67 10.18
CA GLN A 118 9.69 21.96 9.29
C GLN A 118 9.25 21.98 7.81
N GLY A 119 8.07 22.51 7.49
CA GLY A 119 7.51 22.54 6.14
C GLY A 119 7.08 21.17 5.62
N LEU A 120 6.85 20.19 6.50
CA LEU A 120 6.43 18.83 6.12
C LEU A 120 4.92 18.73 5.91
N ILE A 121 4.16 19.55 6.62
CA ILE A 121 2.71 19.70 6.50
C ILE A 121 2.34 21.18 6.56
N SER A 122 1.16 21.51 6.04
CA SER A 122 0.59 22.86 6.04
C SER A 122 -0.41 23.10 7.18
N GLY A 123 -1.02 22.03 7.71
CA GLY A 123 -1.98 22.10 8.81
C GLY A 123 -2.74 20.79 9.03
N ASP A 124 -3.84 20.86 9.78
CA ASP A 124 -4.70 19.70 10.09
C ASP A 124 -5.32 19.07 8.83
N SER A 125 -5.57 19.85 7.78
CA SER A 125 -6.13 19.35 6.51
C SER A 125 -5.25 18.33 5.80
N ASP A 126 -3.96 18.27 6.15
CA ASP A 126 -3.04 17.29 5.60
C ASP A 126 -3.06 15.96 6.37
N LEU A 127 -3.79 15.89 7.48
CA LEU A 127 -3.73 14.79 8.45
C LEU A 127 -5.07 14.07 8.59
N TYR A 128 -4.98 12.75 8.57
CA TYR A 128 -6.06 11.82 8.90
C TYR A 128 -5.72 11.11 10.21
N LEU A 129 -6.64 11.17 11.19
CA LEU A 129 -6.42 10.62 12.53
C LEU A 129 -7.08 9.25 12.65
N GLN A 130 -6.34 8.31 13.23
CA GLN A 130 -6.79 6.94 13.38
C GLN A 130 -6.26 6.34 14.68
N GLU A 131 -7.05 5.48 15.33
CA GLU A 131 -6.56 4.68 16.47
C GLU A 131 -5.29 3.91 16.10
N TYR A 132 -4.32 3.91 16.99
CA TYR A 132 -3.09 3.15 16.83
C TYR A 132 -3.25 1.75 17.44
N TYR A 133 -3.00 0.73 16.63
CA TYR A 133 -2.99 -0.66 17.07
C TYR A 133 -1.57 -1.21 17.08
N SER A 134 -1.17 -1.74 18.23
CA SER A 134 0.15 -2.34 18.43
C SER A 134 0.13 -3.83 18.13
N GLY A 135 1.27 -4.34 17.66
CA GLY A 135 1.43 -5.76 17.35
C GLY A 135 2.50 -6.00 16.29
N VAL A 136 2.44 -7.17 15.65
CA VAL A 136 3.39 -7.53 14.58
C VAL A 136 2.88 -6.97 13.26
N LEU A 137 3.58 -5.97 12.72
CA LEU A 137 3.33 -5.46 11.38
C LEU A 137 3.52 -6.57 10.35
N ALA A 138 2.54 -6.73 9.46
CA ALA A 138 2.61 -7.66 8.35
C ALA A 138 1.96 -7.05 7.10
N TYR A 139 2.68 -7.16 5.99
CA TYR A 139 2.29 -6.63 4.69
C TYR A 139 2.01 -7.83 3.77
N LEU A 140 0.74 -8.16 3.61
CA LEU A 140 0.27 -9.38 2.95
C LEU A 140 0.21 -9.13 1.43
N GLN A 141 1.05 -9.82 0.68
CA GLN A 141 1.25 -9.60 -0.76
C GLN A 141 0.44 -10.62 -1.55
N PHE A 142 -0.41 -10.14 -2.44
CA PHE A 142 -1.29 -10.97 -3.27
C PHE A 142 -1.11 -10.67 -4.75
N PHE A 143 -1.55 -11.60 -5.58
CA PHE A 143 -1.82 -11.40 -6.98
C PHE A 143 -3.21 -11.95 -7.30
N TYR A 144 -4.06 -11.17 -7.96
CA TYR A 144 -5.32 -11.65 -8.50
C TYR A 144 -5.24 -11.75 -10.03
N SER A 145 -5.52 -12.94 -10.57
CA SER A 145 -5.61 -13.17 -12.01
C SER A 145 -7.06 -13.01 -12.47
N PRO A 146 -7.41 -11.98 -13.24
CA PRO A 146 -8.75 -11.88 -13.83
C PRO A 146 -8.96 -12.88 -14.99
N LEU A 147 -7.87 -13.44 -15.54
CA LEU A 147 -7.94 -14.47 -16.59
C LEU A 147 -8.43 -15.81 -16.01
N GLU A 148 -7.84 -16.23 -14.88
CA GLU A 148 -8.14 -17.51 -14.21
C GLU A 148 -9.21 -17.34 -13.11
N LYS A 149 -9.46 -16.10 -12.66
CA LYS A 149 -10.30 -15.75 -11.50
C LYS A 149 -9.80 -16.38 -10.20
N GLU A 150 -8.48 -16.36 -10.02
CA GLU A 150 -7.80 -16.96 -8.88
C GLU A 150 -6.99 -15.91 -8.11
N ILE A 151 -6.92 -16.10 -6.80
CA ILE A 151 -6.07 -15.32 -5.91
C ILE A 151 -4.85 -16.16 -5.49
N GLU A 152 -3.69 -15.54 -5.54
CA GLU A 152 -2.41 -16.14 -5.18
C GLU A 152 -1.79 -15.34 -4.03
N PHE A 153 -1.50 -16.01 -2.91
CA PHE A 153 -0.74 -15.39 -1.82
C PHE A 153 0.76 -15.48 -2.12
N PHE A 154 1.37 -14.34 -2.41
CA PHE A 154 2.76 -14.24 -2.86
C PHE A 154 3.76 -14.19 -1.71
N GLY A 155 3.37 -13.65 -0.57
CA GLY A 155 4.26 -13.55 0.57
C GLY A 155 3.84 -12.52 1.58
N VAL A 156 4.67 -12.39 2.60
CA VAL A 156 4.51 -11.37 3.62
C VAL A 156 5.87 -10.74 3.92
N ASP A 157 5.89 -9.45 4.14
CA ASP A 157 7.08 -8.74 4.62
C ASP A 157 6.75 -7.90 5.87
N LYS A 158 7.80 -7.38 6.49
CA LYS A 158 7.75 -6.30 7.47
C LYS A 158 8.57 -5.12 6.96
N ARG A 159 7.98 -3.92 6.95
CA ARG A 159 8.70 -2.67 6.70
C ARG A 159 9.64 -2.31 7.85
N HIS A 160 10.79 -1.76 7.48
CA HIS A 160 11.73 -1.11 8.38
C HIS A 160 11.68 0.39 8.16
N GLU A 161 11.41 1.13 9.23
CA GLU A 161 11.01 2.53 9.18
C GLU A 161 11.94 3.39 10.03
N SER A 162 12.43 4.49 9.46
CA SER A 162 13.34 5.41 10.14
C SER A 162 12.67 6.75 10.41
N ASP A 163 12.92 7.34 11.58
CA ASP A 163 13.76 6.87 12.70
C ASP A 163 13.00 6.04 13.76
N ILE A 164 11.71 5.75 13.57
CA ILE A 164 10.88 5.05 14.57
C ILE A 164 11.47 3.71 15.04
N ASP A 165 11.97 2.85 14.14
CA ASP A 165 12.63 1.58 14.53
C ASP A 165 13.94 1.83 15.30
N GLY A 166 14.59 2.95 15.03
CA GLY A 166 15.84 3.36 15.67
C GLY A 166 15.66 3.70 17.15
N LEU A 167 14.47 4.17 17.55
CA LEU A 167 14.18 4.52 18.95
C LEU A 167 14.38 3.32 19.89
N ALA A 168 14.11 2.10 19.43
CA ALA A 168 14.30 0.88 20.22
C ALA A 168 15.75 0.67 20.68
N ARG A 169 16.72 1.38 20.08
CA ARG A 169 18.15 1.33 20.41
C ARG A 169 18.58 2.42 21.39
N ILE A 170 17.70 3.35 21.72
CA ILE A 170 17.97 4.50 22.59
C ILE A 170 17.37 4.21 23.97
N PRO A 171 18.13 4.31 25.08
CA PRO A 171 17.56 4.14 26.42
C PRO A 171 16.41 5.13 26.69
N ALA A 172 15.40 4.69 27.44
CA ALA A 172 14.20 5.49 27.71
C ALA A 172 14.53 6.87 28.33
N GLU A 173 15.52 6.94 29.22
CA GLU A 173 15.96 8.20 29.83
C GLU A 173 16.52 9.23 28.83
N ASN A 174 17.04 8.77 27.68
CA ASN A 174 17.48 9.63 26.60
C ASN A 174 16.32 9.99 25.68
N GLN A 175 15.42 9.05 25.40
CA GLN A 175 14.22 9.30 24.59
C GLN A 175 13.35 10.40 25.22
N LEU A 176 13.13 10.35 26.53
CA LEU A 176 12.33 11.33 27.28
C LEU A 176 12.91 12.76 27.26
N LYS A 177 14.20 12.92 26.89
CA LYS A 177 14.87 14.21 26.75
C LYS A 177 14.82 14.75 25.32
N SER A 178 14.42 13.94 24.35
CA SER A 178 14.29 14.37 22.96
C SER A 178 12.97 15.10 22.74
N ASN A 179 13.00 16.15 21.90
CA ASN A 179 11.82 16.82 21.38
C ASN A 179 11.57 16.46 19.89
N ASP A 180 12.32 15.51 19.35
CA ASP A 180 12.18 15.09 17.97
C ASP A 180 10.85 14.34 17.79
N VAL A 181 10.22 14.55 16.62
CA VAL A 181 9.03 13.82 16.22
C VAL A 181 9.50 12.65 15.36
N PRO A 182 9.38 11.40 15.83
CA PRO A 182 9.84 10.26 15.07
C PRO A 182 9.08 10.13 13.76
N SER A 183 9.77 9.69 12.71
CA SER A 183 9.21 9.46 11.38
C SER A 183 9.03 7.97 11.12
N PHE A 184 8.02 7.65 10.30
CA PHE A 184 7.74 6.30 9.81
C PHE A 184 8.28 6.12 8.38
N ASN A 185 9.40 6.78 8.05
CA ASN A 185 9.89 6.81 6.67
C ASN A 185 10.41 5.43 6.29
N VAL A 186 9.79 4.77 5.32
CA VAL A 186 10.15 3.40 4.92
C VAL A 186 11.55 3.37 4.30
N ILE A 187 12.45 2.55 4.86
CA ILE A 187 13.85 2.40 4.43
C ILE A 187 14.10 1.02 3.80
N ALA A 188 13.59 -0.04 4.40
CA ALA A 188 13.86 -1.42 3.97
C ALA A 188 12.69 -2.34 4.27
N ASN A 189 12.80 -3.62 3.87
CA ASN A 189 11.83 -4.66 4.16
C ASN A 189 12.56 -5.93 4.63
N SER A 190 11.99 -6.68 5.58
CA SER A 190 12.45 -8.02 5.99
C SER A 190 11.40 -9.09 5.71
N PRO A 191 11.81 -10.31 5.32
CA PRO A 191 10.86 -11.34 4.93
C PRO A 191 10.24 -11.95 6.17
N LEU A 192 8.96 -12.33 6.08
CA LEU A 192 8.26 -13.05 7.14
C LEU A 192 7.70 -14.38 6.61
N VAL A 193 7.40 -15.28 7.54
CA VAL A 193 6.47 -16.38 7.32
C VAL A 193 5.43 -16.33 8.44
N LEU A 194 4.16 -16.35 8.06
CA LEU A 194 3.06 -16.40 9.01
C LEU A 194 2.91 -17.79 9.61
N ARG A 195 2.38 -17.85 10.82
CA ARG A 195 1.82 -19.09 11.38
C ARG A 195 0.75 -19.61 10.41
N GLU A 196 0.86 -20.88 10.02
CA GLU A 196 0.02 -21.48 8.97
C GLU A 196 -1.48 -21.35 9.24
N SER A 197 -1.91 -21.49 10.50
CA SER A 197 -3.32 -21.36 10.89
C SER A 197 -3.92 -19.96 10.64
N LEU A 198 -3.11 -18.97 10.26
CA LEU A 198 -3.57 -17.62 9.90
C LEU A 198 -3.89 -17.50 8.40
N LEU A 199 -3.42 -18.43 7.57
CA LEU A 199 -3.51 -18.30 6.11
C LEU A 199 -4.94 -18.37 5.59
N ASP A 200 -5.82 -19.14 6.23
CA ASP A 200 -7.25 -19.18 5.86
C ASP A 200 -7.90 -17.78 5.89
N ASN A 201 -7.62 -17.01 6.96
CA ASN A 201 -8.08 -15.63 7.05
C ASN A 201 -7.37 -14.70 6.05
N VAL A 202 -6.09 -14.94 5.76
CA VAL A 202 -5.34 -14.17 4.73
C VAL A 202 -6.00 -14.32 3.36
N TYR A 203 -6.35 -15.54 2.95
CA TYR A 203 -7.08 -15.78 1.69
C TYR A 203 -8.47 -15.13 1.72
N THR A 204 -9.22 -15.31 2.80
CA THR A 204 -10.54 -14.68 2.98
C THR A 204 -10.48 -13.15 2.81
N MET A 205 -9.48 -12.49 3.40
CA MET A 205 -9.29 -11.04 3.24
C MET A 205 -8.98 -10.66 1.79
N GLY A 206 -8.12 -11.43 1.12
CA GLY A 206 -7.80 -11.20 -0.28
C GLY A 206 -9.02 -11.35 -1.20
N GLU A 207 -9.82 -12.39 -1.00
CA GLU A 207 -11.05 -12.64 -1.76
C GLU A 207 -12.09 -11.54 -1.54
N ASN A 208 -12.32 -11.14 -0.28
CA ASN A 208 -13.23 -10.04 0.04
C ASN A 208 -12.78 -8.73 -0.62
N PHE A 209 -11.47 -8.45 -0.69
CA PHE A 209 -10.95 -7.26 -1.35
C PHE A 209 -11.20 -7.27 -2.87
N VAL A 210 -11.00 -8.42 -3.52
CA VAL A 210 -11.27 -8.59 -4.95
C VAL A 210 -12.76 -8.40 -5.22
N GLU A 211 -13.64 -9.00 -4.42
CA GLU A 211 -15.10 -8.84 -4.57
C GLU A 211 -15.54 -7.38 -4.36
N ALA A 212 -15.10 -6.75 -3.28
CA ALA A 212 -15.43 -5.37 -2.94
C ALA A 212 -14.94 -4.39 -4.02
N SER A 213 -13.72 -4.56 -4.50
CA SER A 213 -13.17 -3.71 -5.56
C SER A 213 -13.90 -3.88 -6.87
N ALA A 214 -14.29 -5.10 -7.26
CA ALA A 214 -15.09 -5.34 -8.47
C ALA A 214 -16.46 -4.65 -8.42
N LYS A 215 -17.06 -4.57 -7.22
CA LYS A 215 -18.35 -3.90 -7.00
C LYS A 215 -18.25 -2.38 -7.03
N ILE A 216 -17.24 -1.82 -6.36
CA ILE A 216 -17.15 -0.37 -6.13
C ILE A 216 -16.32 0.35 -7.20
N VAL A 217 -15.29 -0.31 -7.72
CA VAL A 217 -14.34 0.28 -8.68
C VAL A 217 -14.13 -0.66 -9.88
N PRO A 218 -15.16 -0.85 -10.75
CA PRO A 218 -15.05 -1.73 -11.92
C PRO A 218 -13.82 -1.40 -12.79
N PRO A 219 -13.13 -2.42 -13.36
CA PRO A 219 -13.45 -3.85 -13.33
C PRO A 219 -13.08 -4.57 -12.01
N GLY A 220 -12.54 -3.85 -11.03
CA GLY A 220 -12.04 -4.38 -9.77
C GLY A 220 -10.53 -4.46 -9.70
N MET A 221 -10.03 -5.19 -8.69
CA MET A 221 -8.61 -5.47 -8.56
C MET A 221 -8.15 -6.36 -9.72
N ASN A 222 -6.93 -6.11 -10.21
CA ASN A 222 -6.28 -6.90 -11.24
C ASN A 222 -4.76 -6.85 -11.02
N GLY A 223 -4.16 -8.03 -10.87
CA GLY A 223 -2.73 -8.16 -10.64
C GLY A 223 -2.34 -7.98 -9.17
N PRO A 224 -1.17 -7.38 -8.89
CA PRO A 224 -0.59 -7.33 -7.57
C PRO A 224 -1.33 -6.36 -6.64
N PHE A 225 -1.56 -6.76 -5.40
CA PHE A 225 -2.00 -5.85 -4.34
C PHE A 225 -1.42 -6.26 -2.99
N CYS A 226 -1.51 -5.37 -2.01
CA CYS A 226 -1.04 -5.60 -0.66
C CYS A 226 -2.10 -5.16 0.35
N ILE A 227 -2.36 -6.00 1.34
CA ILE A 227 -3.17 -5.66 2.52
C ILE A 227 -2.18 -5.42 3.67
N GLU A 228 -2.19 -4.21 4.23
CA GLU A 228 -1.21 -3.73 5.20
C GLU A 228 -1.86 -3.62 6.57
N GLY A 229 -1.30 -4.31 7.56
CA GLY A 229 -1.93 -4.41 8.86
C GLY A 229 -1.02 -4.86 9.97
N VAL A 230 -1.64 -5.15 11.11
CA VAL A 230 -0.99 -5.56 12.34
C VAL A 230 -1.70 -6.74 12.95
N TYR A 231 -0.94 -7.77 13.34
CA TYR A 231 -1.44 -8.87 14.16
C TYR A 231 -1.30 -8.53 15.65
N ASP A 232 -2.41 -8.58 16.38
CA ASP A 232 -2.42 -8.42 17.84
C ASP A 232 -1.97 -9.71 18.57
N GLN A 233 -1.97 -9.66 19.90
CA GLN A 233 -1.63 -10.79 20.77
C GLN A 233 -2.58 -12.00 20.65
N ASN A 234 -3.79 -11.80 20.10
CA ASN A 234 -4.80 -12.82 19.86
C ASN A 234 -4.79 -13.31 18.39
N ALA A 235 -3.77 -12.93 17.63
CA ALA A 235 -3.64 -13.20 16.20
C ALA A 235 -4.80 -12.67 15.34
N GLN A 236 -5.47 -11.61 15.79
CA GLN A 236 -6.43 -10.85 14.99
C GLN A 236 -5.68 -9.83 14.12
N PHE A 237 -6.04 -9.77 12.84
CA PHE A 237 -5.39 -8.87 11.90
C PHE A 237 -6.21 -7.60 11.71
N LYS A 238 -5.64 -6.45 12.08
CA LYS A 238 -6.24 -5.14 11.84
C LYS A 238 -5.61 -4.49 10.61
N VAL A 239 -6.43 -4.23 9.60
CA VAL A 239 -6.00 -3.63 8.35
C VAL A 239 -6.00 -2.13 8.51
N PHE A 240 -4.82 -1.50 8.40
CA PHE A 240 -4.74 -0.04 8.45
C PHE A 240 -4.71 0.58 7.05
N GLU A 241 -4.19 -0.14 6.04
CA GLU A 241 -4.06 0.34 4.66
C GLU A 241 -4.11 -0.80 3.64
N PHE A 242 -4.31 -0.46 2.36
CA PHE A 242 -3.99 -1.32 1.23
C PHE A 242 -3.18 -0.54 0.18
N SER A 243 -2.47 -1.29 -0.67
CA SER A 243 -1.87 -0.84 -1.92
C SER A 243 -2.44 -1.67 -3.07
N ALA A 244 -3.05 -1.05 -4.08
CA ALA A 244 -3.71 -1.75 -5.20
C ALA A 244 -2.79 -1.92 -6.41
N ARG A 245 -1.53 -2.25 -6.12
CA ARG A 245 -0.40 -2.37 -7.05
C ARG A 245 0.73 -3.12 -6.37
N ILE A 246 1.82 -3.33 -7.11
CA ILE A 246 3.06 -3.88 -6.55
C ILE A 246 3.64 -2.98 -5.45
N VAL A 247 4.20 -3.61 -4.41
CA VAL A 247 4.84 -2.96 -3.25
C VAL A 247 6.31 -3.34 -3.14
N ALA A 248 7.11 -2.49 -2.50
CA ALA A 248 8.56 -2.67 -2.33
C ALA A 248 8.93 -3.97 -1.60
N GLY A 249 8.07 -4.46 -0.71
CA GLY A 249 8.25 -5.75 -0.03
C GLY A 249 8.43 -6.94 -0.99
N THR A 250 7.89 -6.88 -2.21
CA THR A 250 8.08 -7.95 -3.20
C THR A 250 9.51 -8.02 -3.76
N ASN A 251 10.33 -6.98 -3.57
CA ASN A 251 11.69 -6.90 -4.11
C ASN A 251 12.63 -7.95 -3.51
N MET A 252 12.30 -8.51 -2.35
CA MET A 252 13.11 -9.56 -1.72
C MET A 252 12.85 -10.96 -2.29
N TYR A 253 11.76 -11.12 -3.03
CA TYR A 253 11.30 -12.39 -3.59
C TYR A 253 11.60 -12.50 -5.09
N VAL A 254 12.76 -11.97 -5.55
CA VAL A 254 13.18 -12.08 -6.96
C VAL A 254 13.28 -13.55 -7.41
N ASN A 255 13.74 -14.43 -6.51
CA ASN A 255 13.84 -15.86 -6.75
C ASN A 255 12.64 -16.65 -6.20
N GLY A 256 11.51 -15.98 -5.96
CA GLY A 256 10.34 -16.56 -5.28
C GLY A 256 10.38 -16.38 -3.76
N SER A 257 9.25 -16.70 -3.14
CA SER A 257 9.03 -16.71 -1.69
C SER A 257 8.79 -18.16 -1.19
N PRO A 258 8.78 -18.38 0.13
CA PRO A 258 8.32 -19.64 0.70
C PRO A 258 6.93 -20.07 0.19
N TYR A 259 6.04 -19.10 -0.09
CA TYR A 259 4.68 -19.36 -0.55
C TYR A 259 4.62 -19.71 -2.03
N THR A 260 5.33 -18.96 -2.88
CA THR A 260 5.31 -19.23 -4.33
C THR A 260 5.94 -20.58 -4.68
N THR A 261 6.80 -21.11 -3.81
CA THR A 261 7.41 -22.45 -3.97
C THR A 261 6.36 -23.56 -3.98
N PHE A 262 5.21 -23.37 -3.34
CA PHE A 262 4.11 -24.34 -3.35
C PHE A 262 3.21 -24.21 -4.59
N MET A 263 3.23 -23.06 -5.28
CA MET A 263 2.40 -22.80 -6.46
C MET A 263 3.16 -22.99 -7.79
N TYR A 264 4.48 -22.87 -7.76
CA TYR A 264 5.32 -22.82 -8.96
C TYR A 264 6.52 -23.76 -8.84
N ASN A 265 6.80 -24.47 -9.93
CA ASN A 265 7.99 -25.33 -10.08
C ASN A 265 9.26 -24.55 -10.46
N GLU A 266 9.22 -23.22 -10.42
CA GLU A 266 10.33 -22.35 -10.74
C GLU A 266 10.26 -21.04 -9.94
N PRO A 267 11.40 -20.33 -9.76
CA PRO A 267 11.43 -19.05 -9.09
C PRO A 267 10.39 -18.05 -9.63
N MET A 268 9.48 -17.59 -8.79
CA MET A 268 8.38 -16.71 -9.19
C MET A 268 8.35 -15.42 -8.37
N SER A 269 8.93 -14.36 -8.93
CA SER A 269 8.76 -13.01 -8.38
C SER A 269 7.44 -12.38 -8.79
N MET A 270 7.00 -11.35 -8.06
CA MET A 270 5.82 -10.58 -8.45
C MET A 270 5.95 -9.97 -9.85
N GLY A 271 7.14 -9.44 -10.19
CA GLY A 271 7.42 -8.93 -11.54
C GLY A 271 7.31 -10.02 -12.62
N ARG A 272 7.84 -11.22 -12.35
CA ARG A 272 7.71 -12.37 -13.26
C ARG A 272 6.26 -12.80 -13.41
N ARG A 273 5.46 -12.75 -12.33
CA ARG A 273 4.04 -13.10 -12.34
C ARG A 273 3.21 -12.13 -13.18
N ILE A 274 3.48 -10.83 -13.08
CA ILE A 274 2.87 -9.79 -13.93
C ILE A 274 3.18 -10.07 -15.41
N ALA A 275 4.45 -10.28 -15.74
CA ALA A 275 4.86 -10.58 -17.11
C ALA A 275 4.22 -11.85 -17.66
N ARG A 276 4.05 -12.89 -16.83
CA ARG A 276 3.33 -14.12 -17.18
C ARG A 276 1.86 -13.87 -17.47
N GLU A 277 1.19 -13.04 -16.66
CA GLU A 277 -0.22 -12.69 -16.89
C GLU A 277 -0.40 -11.98 -18.24
N ILE A 278 0.49 -11.04 -18.54
CA ILE A 278 0.51 -10.33 -19.82
C ILE A 278 0.69 -11.29 -20.99
N LYS A 279 1.68 -12.18 -20.89
CA LYS A 279 1.92 -13.20 -21.92
C LYS A 279 0.73 -14.13 -22.12
N LYS A 280 0.11 -14.61 -21.05
CA LYS A 280 -1.11 -15.44 -21.12
C LYS A 280 -2.27 -14.67 -21.77
N ALA A 281 -2.47 -13.40 -21.41
CA ALA A 281 -3.52 -12.58 -21.99
C ALA A 281 -3.31 -12.35 -23.50
N GLU A 282 -2.06 -12.13 -23.92
CA GLU A 282 -1.69 -12.02 -25.34
C GLU A 282 -1.98 -13.33 -26.10
N GLU A 283 -1.51 -14.47 -25.60
CA GLU A 283 -1.75 -15.80 -26.19
C GLU A 283 -3.25 -16.13 -26.32
N GLN A 284 -4.07 -15.62 -25.40
CA GLN A 284 -5.53 -15.80 -25.41
C GLN A 284 -6.30 -14.69 -26.15
N ASN A 285 -5.64 -13.68 -26.70
CA ASN A 285 -6.27 -12.47 -27.26
C ASN A 285 -7.21 -11.74 -26.26
N LYS A 286 -6.84 -11.70 -24.97
CA LYS A 286 -7.61 -11.12 -23.86
C LYS A 286 -6.88 -9.96 -23.17
N ILE A 287 -5.98 -9.25 -23.87
CA ILE A 287 -5.21 -8.16 -23.26
C ILE A 287 -6.10 -7.09 -22.59
N GLY A 288 -7.25 -6.77 -23.20
CA GLY A 288 -8.22 -5.80 -22.68
C GLY A 288 -8.87 -6.19 -21.34
N VAL A 289 -8.69 -7.43 -20.87
CA VAL A 289 -9.14 -7.86 -19.54
C VAL A 289 -8.17 -7.42 -18.44
N ILE A 290 -6.89 -7.28 -18.78
CA ILE A 290 -5.82 -7.04 -17.81
C ILE A 290 -5.23 -5.62 -17.84
N VAL A 291 -5.73 -4.76 -18.73
CA VAL A 291 -5.27 -3.37 -18.86
C VAL A 291 -6.43 -2.39 -18.82
N THR A 292 -6.14 -1.16 -18.40
CA THR A 292 -7.04 0.00 -18.45
C THR A 292 -6.33 1.24 -18.99
#